data_AF-A0A1V5MZJ6-F1
#
_entry.id   AF-A0A1V5MZJ6-F1
#
_cell.length_a   1.000
_cell.length_b   1.000
_cell.length_c   1.000
_cell.angle_alpha   90.00
_cell.angle_beta   90.00
_cell.angle_gamma   90.00
#
_symmetry.space_group_name_H-M   'P 1'
#
loop_
_entity.id
_entity.type
_entity.pdbx_description
1 polymer ?
#
loop_
_entity_poly.entity_id
_entity_poly.type
_entity_poly.pdbx_seq_one_letter_code
_entity_poly.pdbx_strand_id
1 'polypeptide(L)'
;MHPQGGLRSYTDVTAAVLHSLCDMYKHIAIRDEAGLTVYFHFDYEDKNVQIISERNDEAKLTIIPKQKDNVFVRIPKWTPADSVRLTVGGKSVPVKMMGDFAFIERVFLPDNMTIVIEYGLPIKTTVEVINNVEYHYTWKGDEIIGACPNTDARPMYPKGEGCK
;
A
#
# COMPACT_ATOMS: atom_id res chain seq x y z
N MET A 1 -31.22 -6.22 -28.86
CA MET A 1 -29.75 -6.33 -28.99
C MET A 1 -29.19 -5.86 -27.66
N HIS A 2 -28.73 -6.78 -26.80
CA HIS A 2 -28.18 -6.42 -25.49
C HIS A 2 -26.69 -6.12 -25.69
N PRO A 3 -26.25 -4.85 -25.66
CA PRO A 3 -24.88 -4.49 -25.97
C PRO A 3 -23.88 -4.94 -24.89
N GLN A 4 -24.38 -5.41 -23.74
CA GLN A 4 -23.59 -5.89 -22.61
C GLN A 4 -24.28 -7.12 -22.01
N GLY A 5 -23.53 -8.22 -21.88
CA GLY A 5 -23.98 -9.49 -21.33
C GLY A 5 -22.81 -10.47 -21.29
N GLY A 6 -22.80 -11.38 -20.31
CA GLY A 6 -21.67 -12.27 -19.95
C GLY A 6 -21.11 -13.21 -21.02
N LEU A 7 -21.53 -13.07 -22.28
CA LEU A 7 -20.98 -13.75 -23.45
C LEU A 7 -20.00 -12.88 -24.26
N ARG A 8 -19.80 -11.61 -23.86
CA ARG A 8 -18.82 -10.69 -24.45
C ARG A 8 -18.10 -9.94 -23.35
N SER A 9 -16.89 -10.38 -23.01
CA SER A 9 -15.99 -9.60 -22.17
C SER A 9 -15.56 -8.36 -22.94
N TYR A 10 -15.88 -7.18 -22.43
CA TYR A 10 -15.33 -5.94 -22.95
C TYR A 10 -13.93 -5.76 -22.34
N THR A 11 -12.95 -5.35 -23.14
CA THR A 11 -11.55 -5.24 -22.71
C THR A 11 -11.30 -4.00 -21.83
N ASP A 12 -12.32 -3.19 -21.56
CA ASP A 12 -12.21 -1.95 -20.79
C ASP A 12 -11.76 -2.20 -19.36
N VAL A 13 -12.33 -3.16 -18.64
CA VAL A 13 -11.94 -3.44 -17.25
C VAL A 13 -10.47 -3.86 -17.19
N THR A 14 -10.06 -4.79 -18.05
CA THR A 14 -8.66 -5.25 -18.09
C THR A 14 -7.72 -4.12 -18.50
N ALA A 15 -8.09 -3.30 -19.50
CA ALA A 15 -7.28 -2.17 -19.94
C ALA A 15 -7.18 -1.08 -18.86
N ALA A 16 -8.29 -0.76 -18.19
CA ALA A 16 -8.34 0.20 -17.10
C ALA A 16 -7.45 -0.25 -15.94
N VAL A 17 -7.56 -1.51 -15.51
CA VAL A 17 -6.71 -2.07 -14.46
C VAL A 17 -5.24 -1.99 -14.87
N LEU A 18 -4.88 -2.39 -16.09
CA LEU A 18 -3.50 -2.32 -16.56
C LEU A 18 -2.97 -0.89 -16.58
N HIS A 19 -3.73 0.06 -17.13
CA HIS A 19 -3.34 1.47 -17.16
C HIS A 19 -3.14 2.03 -15.75
N SER A 20 -4.05 1.72 -14.82
CA SER A 20 -3.93 2.15 -13.42
C SER A 20 -2.69 1.56 -12.75
N LEU A 21 -2.39 0.28 -12.96
CA LEU A 21 -1.18 -0.34 -12.40
C LEU A 21 0.10 0.26 -12.98
N CYS A 22 0.12 0.54 -14.29
CA CYS A 22 1.24 1.23 -14.93
C CYS A 22 1.44 2.65 -14.37
N ASP A 23 0.36 3.37 -14.12
CA ASP A 23 0.42 4.72 -13.56
C ASP A 23 0.86 4.68 -12.09
N MET A 24 0.32 3.76 -11.28
CA MET A 24 0.77 3.53 -9.91
C MET A 24 2.27 3.23 -9.86
N TYR A 25 2.75 2.33 -10.72
CA TYR A 25 4.18 1.96 -10.76
C TYR A 25 5.09 3.18 -11.01
N LYS A 26 4.70 4.08 -11.92
CA LYS A 26 5.44 5.32 -12.21
C LYS A 26 5.44 6.33 -11.07
N HIS A 27 4.49 6.21 -10.14
CA HIS A 27 4.29 7.13 -9.03
C HIS A 27 4.52 6.46 -7.66
N ILE A 28 5.13 5.28 -7.61
CA ILE A 28 5.54 4.63 -6.34
C ILE A 28 6.40 5.58 -5.51
N ALA A 29 7.43 6.15 -6.16
CA ALA A 29 8.28 7.16 -5.57
C ALA A 29 8.56 8.26 -6.61
N ILE A 30 8.47 9.52 -6.17
CA ILE A 30 8.71 10.70 -6.99
C ILE A 30 9.77 11.54 -6.29
N ARG A 31 10.77 11.98 -7.05
CA ARG A 31 11.74 12.96 -6.58
C ARG A 31 11.51 14.29 -7.30
N ASP A 32 11.40 15.35 -6.52
CA ASP A 32 11.27 16.73 -7.00
C ASP A 32 12.21 17.67 -6.20
N GLU A 33 11.95 18.98 -6.24
CA GLU A 33 12.75 19.98 -5.53
C GLU A 33 12.64 19.90 -4.01
N ALA A 34 11.54 19.39 -3.47
CA ALA A 34 11.32 19.26 -2.03
C ALA A 34 12.05 18.03 -1.46
N GLY A 35 12.22 16.99 -2.27
CA GLY A 35 12.97 15.79 -1.94
C GLY A 35 12.38 14.53 -2.58
N LEU A 36 12.55 13.39 -1.92
CA LEU A 36 11.98 12.12 -2.32
C LEU A 36 10.65 11.88 -1.59
N THR A 37 9.58 11.63 -2.33
CA THR A 37 8.29 11.23 -1.78
C THR A 37 7.98 9.78 -2.17
N VAL A 38 7.71 8.93 -1.20
CA VAL A 38 7.25 7.55 -1.36
C VAL A 38 5.74 7.51 -1.10
N TYR A 39 4.96 7.19 -2.14
CA TYR A 39 3.50 7.16 -2.09
C TYR A 39 2.94 5.76 -1.85
N PHE A 40 3.55 4.75 -2.48
CA PHE A 40 3.09 3.37 -2.44
C PHE A 40 4.17 2.46 -1.87
N HIS A 41 3.75 1.48 -1.08
CA HIS A 41 4.64 0.56 -0.37
C HIS A 41 4.76 -0.75 -1.15
N PHE A 42 5.58 -0.71 -2.20
CA PHE A 42 5.90 -1.85 -3.06
C PHE A 42 7.41 -1.99 -3.20
N ASP A 43 7.88 -3.19 -3.51
CA ASP A 43 9.24 -3.39 -3.99
C ASP A 43 9.45 -2.56 -5.26
N TYR A 44 10.45 -1.68 -5.22
CA TYR A 44 10.70 -0.74 -6.30
C TYR A 44 12.15 -0.28 -6.30
N GLU A 45 12.74 -0.14 -7.48
CA GLU A 45 14.05 0.47 -7.63
C GLU A 45 14.11 1.32 -8.88
N ASP A 46 14.64 2.53 -8.74
CA ASP A 46 15.00 3.39 -9.86
C ASP A 46 16.32 4.13 -9.60
N LYS A 47 16.61 5.17 -10.38
CA LYS A 47 17.82 5.99 -10.21
C LYS A 47 17.85 6.82 -8.91
N ASN A 48 16.72 6.98 -8.22
CA ASN A 48 16.56 7.84 -7.06
C ASN A 48 16.48 7.04 -5.75
N VAL A 49 15.92 5.84 -5.76
CA VAL A 49 15.64 5.08 -4.53
C VAL A 49 15.60 3.57 -4.78
N GLN A 50 15.91 2.80 -3.76
CA GLN A 50 15.54 1.39 -3.62
C GLN A 50 14.55 1.24 -2.45
N ILE A 51 13.48 0.48 -2.66
CA ILE A 51 12.42 0.23 -1.69
C ILE A 51 12.20 -1.29 -1.61
N ILE A 52 12.19 -1.81 -0.39
CA ILE A 52 11.85 -3.20 -0.08
C ILE A 52 10.65 -3.17 0.86
N SER A 53 9.58 -3.86 0.50
CA SER A 53 8.31 -3.89 1.23
C SER A 53 7.97 -5.31 1.66
N GLU A 54 7.87 -5.51 2.97
CA GLU A 54 7.51 -6.77 3.60
C GLU A 54 6.15 -6.62 4.30
N ARG A 55 5.24 -7.58 4.13
CA ARG A 55 3.90 -7.55 4.76
C ARG A 55 3.60 -8.88 5.42
N ASN A 56 3.96 -8.98 6.71
CA ASN A 56 3.67 -10.14 7.55
C ASN A 56 2.57 -9.75 8.55
N ASP A 57 2.79 -9.93 9.85
CA ASP A 57 1.87 -9.44 10.90
C ASP A 57 1.82 -7.90 10.94
N GLU A 58 2.98 -7.27 10.70
CA GLU A 58 3.12 -5.84 10.47
C GLU A 58 3.65 -5.59 9.05
N ALA A 59 3.49 -4.37 8.56
CA ALA A 59 4.17 -3.91 7.37
C ALA A 59 5.53 -3.32 7.74
N LYS A 60 6.54 -3.61 6.93
CA LYS A 60 7.88 -3.05 7.04
C LYS A 60 8.34 -2.56 5.68
N LEU A 61 8.81 -1.33 5.65
CA LEU A 61 9.30 -0.66 4.45
C LEU A 61 10.74 -0.23 4.70
N THR A 62 11.68 -0.80 3.94
CA THR A 62 13.07 -0.36 3.91
C THR A 62 13.29 0.53 2.71
N ILE A 63 13.70 1.77 2.94
CA ILE A 63 13.93 2.79 1.90
C ILE A 63 15.40 3.18 1.94
N ILE A 64 16.05 3.12 0.78
CA ILE A 64 17.44 3.52 0.59
C ILE A 64 17.48 4.57 -0.52
N PRO A 65 17.39 5.87 -0.17
CA PRO A 65 17.59 6.96 -1.11
C PRO A 65 19.00 6.92 -1.70
N LYS A 66 19.12 7.18 -3.00
CA LYS A 66 20.40 7.27 -3.72
C LYS A 66 21.01 8.69 -3.67
N GLN A 67 20.27 9.65 -3.10
CA GLN A 67 20.69 11.03 -2.88
C GLN A 67 20.26 11.49 -1.49
N LYS A 68 21.05 12.38 -0.86
CA LYS A 68 20.81 12.89 0.48
C LYS A 68 19.81 14.05 0.47
N ASP A 69 18.53 13.72 0.35
CA ASP A 69 17.42 14.67 0.31
C ASP A 69 16.47 14.50 1.51
N ASN A 70 15.51 15.40 1.63
CA ASN A 70 14.38 15.14 2.52
C ASN A 70 13.59 13.95 1.99
N VAL A 71 13.03 13.16 2.90
CA VAL A 71 12.20 12.00 2.54
C VAL A 71 10.83 12.15 3.18
N PHE A 72 9.80 11.99 2.34
CA PHE A 72 8.40 11.94 2.73
C PHE A 72 7.88 10.54 2.44
N VAL A 73 7.29 9.88 3.43
CA VAL A 73 6.73 8.53 3.24
C VAL A 73 5.27 8.58 3.64
N ARG A 74 4.37 8.32 2.69
CA ARG A 74 2.94 8.33 2.94
C ARG A 74 2.59 7.20 3.92
N ILE A 75 2.02 7.55 5.07
CA ILE A 75 1.44 6.60 6.00
C ILE A 75 -0.03 6.41 5.63
N PRO A 76 -0.48 5.18 5.31
CA PRO A 76 -1.88 4.93 4.99
C PRO A 76 -2.82 5.36 6.13
N LYS A 77 -3.97 5.98 5.79
CA LYS A 77 -4.91 6.51 6.80
C LYS A 77 -5.53 5.45 7.71
N TRP A 78 -5.53 4.20 7.28
CA TRP A 78 -6.02 3.09 8.10
C TRP A 78 -5.00 2.61 9.14
N THR A 79 -3.74 3.06 9.05
CA THR A 79 -2.67 2.66 9.98
C THR A 79 -2.96 3.17 11.40
N PRO A 80 -2.92 2.31 12.43
CA PRO A 80 -2.98 2.75 13.82
C PRO A 80 -1.79 3.66 14.13
N ALA A 81 -2.05 4.90 14.55
CA ALA A 81 -1.02 5.93 14.67
C ALA A 81 0.08 5.58 15.68
N ASP A 82 -0.27 4.86 16.75
CA ASP A 82 0.62 4.36 17.79
C ASP A 82 1.49 3.18 17.35
N SER A 83 1.17 2.54 16.23
CA SER A 83 1.95 1.43 15.68
C SER A 83 3.12 1.87 14.81
N VAL A 84 3.17 3.14 14.38
CA VAL A 84 4.18 3.63 13.43
C VAL A 84 5.53 3.78 14.12
N ARG A 85 6.53 3.06 13.64
CA ARG A 85 7.91 3.12 14.13
C ARG A 85 8.85 3.50 13.00
N LEU A 86 9.82 4.37 13.29
CA LEU A 86 10.81 4.85 12.33
C LEU A 86 12.21 4.58 12.87
N THR A 87 13.03 3.96 12.03
CA THR A 87 14.45 3.71 12.28
C THR A 87 15.27 4.33 11.17
N VAL A 88 16.30 5.10 11.52
CA VAL A 88 17.20 5.74 10.56
C VAL A 88 18.63 5.34 10.91
N GLY A 89 19.33 4.69 9.98
CA GLY A 89 20.68 4.14 10.24
C GLY A 89 20.73 3.12 11.39
N GLY A 90 19.66 2.36 11.58
CA GLY A 90 19.54 1.39 12.67
C GLY A 90 19.17 1.99 14.04
N LYS A 91 18.95 3.31 14.14
CA LYS A 91 18.51 3.95 15.39
C LYS A 91 17.04 4.32 15.32
N SER A 92 16.29 3.95 16.35
CA SER A 92 14.90 4.38 16.52
C SER A 92 14.85 5.90 16.72
N VAL A 93 13.98 6.57 15.98
CA VAL A 93 13.78 8.03 16.06
C VAL A 93 12.29 8.35 16.15
N PRO A 94 11.89 9.46 16.79
CA PRO A 94 10.51 9.90 16.79
C PRO A 94 9.99 10.14 15.37
N VAL A 95 8.76 9.69 15.10
CA VAL A 95 8.10 9.93 13.82
C VAL A 95 7.59 11.37 13.79
N LYS A 96 8.13 12.18 12.89
CA LYS A 96 7.60 13.52 12.60
C LYS A 96 6.59 13.43 11.46
N MET A 97 5.33 13.77 11.72
CA MET A 97 4.27 13.75 10.70
C MET A 97 4.11 15.13 10.05
N MET A 98 3.94 15.14 8.73
CA MET A 98 3.51 16.29 7.93
C MET A 98 2.26 15.88 7.13
N GLY A 99 1.07 16.14 7.69
CA GLY A 99 -0.17 15.57 7.17
C GLY A 99 -0.13 14.04 7.24
N ASP A 100 -0.40 13.37 6.12
CA ASP A 100 -0.37 11.91 6.00
C ASP A 100 1.05 11.35 5.75
N PHE A 101 2.12 12.15 5.89
CA PHE A 101 3.49 11.73 5.56
C PHE A 101 4.40 11.70 6.79
N ALA A 102 5.11 10.59 7.00
CA ALA A 102 6.29 10.56 7.85
C ALA A 102 7.41 11.32 7.14
N PHE A 103 7.99 12.31 7.82
CA PHE A 103 8.97 13.23 7.28
C PHE A 103 10.34 13.04 7.94
N ILE A 104 11.35 12.85 7.11
CA ILE A 104 12.74 12.68 7.51
C ILE A 104 13.57 13.79 6.84
N GLU A 105 14.14 14.68 7.64
CA GLU A 105 15.00 15.75 7.12
C GLU A 105 16.35 15.20 6.69
N ARG A 106 16.88 15.71 5.57
CA ARG A 106 18.15 15.25 4.97
C ARG A 106 19.33 15.23 5.95
N VAL A 107 19.32 16.13 6.94
CA VAL A 107 20.40 16.26 7.93
C VAL A 107 20.48 15.08 8.89
N PHE A 108 19.39 14.32 9.06
CA PHE A 108 19.34 13.14 9.90
C PHE A 108 19.66 11.85 9.14
N LEU A 109 19.86 11.92 7.81
CA LEU A 109 20.20 10.74 7.03
C LEU A 109 21.67 10.33 7.26
N PRO A 110 21.92 9.06 7.64
CA PRO A 110 23.25 8.50 7.79
C PRO A 110 23.91 8.28 6.43
N ASP A 111 25.19 7.95 6.41
CA ASP A 111 25.92 7.72 5.16
C ASP A 111 25.41 6.48 4.39
N ASN A 112 24.87 5.48 5.08
CA ASN A 112 24.21 4.32 4.44
C ASN A 112 22.77 4.61 3.99
N MET A 113 22.25 5.81 4.25
CA MET A 113 20.93 6.32 3.86
C MET A 113 19.73 5.43 4.24
N THR A 114 19.92 4.42 5.10
CA THR A 114 18.88 3.42 5.34
C THR A 114 17.80 3.96 6.27
N ILE A 115 16.57 3.98 5.77
CA ILE A 115 15.36 4.34 6.51
C ILE A 115 14.48 3.10 6.58
N VAL A 116 13.96 2.78 7.76
CA VAL A 116 13.01 1.68 7.95
C VAL A 116 11.77 2.23 8.64
N ILE A 117 10.61 2.01 8.05
CA ILE A 117 9.30 2.33 8.63
C ILE A 117 8.55 1.03 8.85
N GLU A 118 8.01 0.86 10.06
CA GLU A 118 7.15 -0.26 10.42
C GLU A 118 5.79 0.27 10.88
N TYR A 119 4.72 -0.45 10.59
CA TYR A 119 3.39 -0.12 11.09
C TYR A 119 2.43 -1.31 11.07
N GLY A 120 1.42 -1.23 11.94
CA GLY A 120 0.42 -2.29 12.09
C GLY A 120 -0.54 -2.40 10.91
N LEU A 121 -0.99 -3.62 10.64
CA LEU A 121 -1.99 -3.96 9.63
C LEU A 121 -3.31 -4.35 10.33
N PRO A 122 -4.20 -3.39 10.64
CA PRO A 122 -5.38 -3.67 11.44
C PRO A 122 -6.35 -4.58 10.68
N ILE A 123 -7.01 -5.47 11.44
CA ILE A 123 -8.10 -6.28 10.92
C ILE A 123 -9.42 -5.52 11.07
N LYS A 124 -10.16 -5.37 9.98
CA LYS A 124 -11.51 -4.78 10.00
C LYS A 124 -12.46 -5.54 9.09
N THR A 125 -13.76 -5.47 9.39
CA THR A 125 -14.81 -5.97 8.52
C THR A 125 -15.62 -4.82 7.96
N THR A 126 -15.91 -4.85 6.66
CA THR A 126 -16.87 -3.95 6.00
C THR A 126 -18.00 -4.74 5.37
N VAL A 127 -19.15 -4.10 5.17
CA VAL A 127 -20.30 -4.67 4.46
C VAL A 127 -20.63 -3.75 3.29
N GLU A 128 -20.75 -4.33 2.11
CA GLU A 128 -21.13 -3.65 0.87
C GLU A 128 -22.33 -4.34 0.26
N VAL A 129 -23.31 -3.57 -0.24
CA VAL A 129 -24.52 -4.12 -0.87
C VAL A 129 -24.41 -3.95 -2.37
N ILE A 130 -24.35 -5.06 -3.11
CA ILE A 130 -24.24 -5.07 -4.57
C ILE A 130 -25.41 -5.91 -5.12
N ASN A 131 -26.26 -5.31 -5.96
CA ASN A 131 -27.45 -5.98 -6.51
C ASN A 131 -28.31 -6.70 -5.44
N ASN A 132 -28.52 -6.03 -4.30
CA ASN A 132 -29.27 -6.55 -3.14
C ASN A 132 -28.63 -7.78 -2.45
N VAL A 133 -27.36 -8.05 -2.70
CA VAL A 133 -26.57 -9.05 -1.97
C VAL A 133 -25.59 -8.33 -1.06
N GLU A 134 -25.57 -8.71 0.21
CA GLU A 134 -24.58 -8.22 1.18
C GLU A 134 -23.26 -8.97 1.02
N TYR A 135 -22.19 -8.23 0.80
CA TYR A 135 -20.82 -8.71 0.74
C TYR A 135 -20.06 -8.22 1.97
N HIS A 136 -19.62 -9.15 2.80
CA HIS A 136 -18.77 -8.93 3.96
C HIS A 136 -17.31 -9.12 3.54
N TYR A 137 -16.48 -8.11 3.74
CA TYR A 137 -15.05 -8.15 3.47
C TYR A 137 -14.26 -8.02 4.76
N THR A 138 -13.35 -8.97 5.01
CA THR A 138 -12.34 -8.90 6.06
C THR A 138 -11.05 -8.39 5.45
N TRP A 139 -10.57 -7.26 5.99
CA TRP A 139 -9.38 -6.57 5.53
C TRP A 139 -8.25 -6.71 6.54
N LYS A 140 -7.00 -6.83 6.05
CA LYS A 140 -5.76 -6.63 6.80
C LYS A 140 -5.04 -5.42 6.24
N GLY A 141 -5.26 -4.26 6.86
CA GLY A 141 -4.92 -2.96 6.25
C GLY A 141 -5.75 -2.70 4.99
N ASP A 142 -5.13 -2.86 3.83
CA ASP A 142 -5.71 -2.71 2.49
C ASP A 142 -5.78 -4.03 1.69
N GLU A 143 -5.41 -5.17 2.30
CA GLU A 143 -5.54 -6.50 1.70
C GLU A 143 -6.87 -7.15 2.09
N ILE A 144 -7.64 -7.66 1.12
CA ILE A 144 -8.80 -8.51 1.41
C ILE A 144 -8.31 -9.92 1.73
N ILE A 145 -8.43 -10.29 3.00
CA ILE A 145 -8.07 -11.62 3.51
C ILE A 145 -9.29 -12.53 3.70
N GLY A 146 -10.50 -12.01 3.44
CA GLY A 146 -11.73 -12.78 3.47
C GLY A 146 -12.87 -12.04 2.78
N ALA A 147 -13.67 -12.76 2.01
CA ALA A 147 -14.89 -12.25 1.39
C ALA A 147 -16.04 -13.23 1.58
N CYS A 148 -17.26 -12.72 1.77
CA CYS A 148 -18.47 -13.52 1.87
C CYS A 148 -19.74 -12.78 1.38
N PRO A 149 -20.61 -13.35 0.54
CA PRO A 149 -20.56 -14.68 -0.05
C PRO A 149 -19.37 -14.83 -1.00
N ASN A 150 -18.88 -16.06 -1.17
CA ASN A 150 -17.77 -16.38 -2.06
C ASN A 150 -18.05 -17.68 -2.81
N THR A 151 -17.41 -17.89 -3.96
CA THR A 151 -17.55 -19.09 -4.78
C THR A 151 -16.35 -20.01 -4.63
N ASP A 152 -16.56 -21.32 -4.64
CA ASP A 152 -15.44 -22.27 -4.70
C ASP A 152 -14.84 -22.36 -6.11
N ALA A 153 -15.54 -21.86 -7.14
CA ALA A 153 -15.09 -21.88 -8.52
C ALA A 153 -14.23 -20.63 -8.85
N ARG A 154 -12.90 -20.77 -8.71
CA ARG A 154 -11.91 -19.70 -8.97
C ARG A 154 -12.22 -18.42 -8.18
N PRO A 155 -12.25 -18.48 -6.84
CA PRO A 155 -12.44 -17.30 -6.03
C PRO A 155 -11.34 -16.27 -6.25
N MET A 156 -11.71 -14.99 -6.35
CA MET A 156 -10.75 -13.88 -6.45
C MET A 156 -10.09 -13.58 -5.10
N TYR A 157 -10.77 -13.86 -3.98
CA TYR A 157 -10.32 -13.62 -2.62
C TYR A 157 -10.52 -14.87 -1.75
N PRO A 158 -9.79 -15.02 -0.62
CA PRO A 158 -10.05 -16.09 0.32
C PRO A 158 -11.49 -16.07 0.87
N LYS A 159 -11.98 -17.23 1.32
CA LYS A 159 -13.32 -17.36 1.93
C LYS A 159 -13.30 -16.73 3.32
N GLY A 160 -14.21 -15.78 3.57
CA GLY A 160 -14.34 -15.12 4.87
C GLY A 160 -15.06 -15.98 5.91
N GLU A 161 -15.04 -15.55 7.17
CA GLU A 161 -15.81 -16.19 8.24
C GLU A 161 -17.32 -16.10 7.98
N GLY A 162 -18.07 -17.14 8.36
CA GLY A 162 -19.53 -17.21 8.20
C GLY A 162 -20.01 -17.62 6.81
N CYS A 163 -19.09 -17.86 5.87
CA CYS A 163 -19.42 -18.30 4.53
C CYS A 163 -19.73 -19.80 4.48
N LYS A 164 -20.97 -20.15 4.10
CA LYS A 164 -21.38 -21.53 3.79
C LYS A 164 -20.84 -21.93 2.43
#